data_AF-A0A523XXM7-F1
#
_entry.id   AF-A0A523XXM7-F1
#
_cell.length_a   1.000
_cell.length_b   1.000
_cell.length_c   1.000
_cell.angle_alpha   90.00
_cell.angle_beta   90.00
_cell.angle_gamma   90.00
#
_symmetry.space_group_name_H-M   'P 1'
#
loop_
_entity.id
_entity.type
_entity.pdbx_description
1 polymer ?
#
loop_
_entity_poly.entity_id
_entity_poly.type
_entity_poly.pdbx_seq_one_letter_code
_entity_poly.pdbx_strand_id
1 'polypeptide(L)' 'MLRVLAADEKNLWVGTGSGVAHLRKDIGDWIKYDKRDGLIGEEVNAIVIHGDYVFFGTDEGVTRFYWNDPFLVR' A
#
# COMPACT_ATOMS: atom_id res chain seq x y z
N MET A 1 0.66 8.20 -12.79
CA MET A 1 -0.63 7.68 -13.32
C MET A 1 -1.25 6.78 -12.27
N LEU A 2 -2.54 6.98 -11.98
CA LEU A 2 -3.34 6.10 -11.12
C LEU A 2 -3.60 4.78 -11.86
N ARG A 3 -3.39 3.64 -11.20
CA ARG A 3 -3.60 2.30 -11.79
C ARG A 3 -4.69 1.51 -11.10
N VAL A 4 -4.70 1.53 -9.77
CA VAL A 4 -5.64 0.76 -8.94
C VAL A 4 -5.87 1.48 -7.61
N LEU A 5 -7.03 1.24 -7.00
CA LEU A 5 -7.33 1.70 -5.65
C LEU A 5 -8.09 0.64 -4.88
N ALA A 6 -7.88 0.60 -3.57
CA ALA A 6 -8.66 -0.20 -2.63
C ALA A 6 -8.89 0.62 -1.36
N ALA A 7 -10.06 0.49 -0.75
CA ALA A 7 -10.41 1.25 0.43
C ALA A 7 -11.22 0.42 1.41
N ASP A 8 -11.04 0.72 2.69
CA ASP A 8 -11.92 0.30 3.79
C ASP A 8 -12.41 1.55 4.55
N GLU A 9 -13.00 1.40 5.73
CA GLU A 9 -13.49 2.54 6.53
C GLU A 9 -12.38 3.52 6.93
N LYS A 10 -11.16 3.04 7.20
CA LYS A 10 -10.05 3.82 7.76
C LYS A 10 -8.96 4.15 6.73
N ASN A 11 -8.88 3.39 5.65
CA ASN A 11 -7.76 3.42 4.72
C ASN A 11 -8.23 3.66 3.29
N LEU A 12 -7.43 4.40 2.52
CA LEU A 12 -7.44 4.39 1.07
C LEU A 12 -6.03 4.09 0.58
N TRP A 13 -5.91 3.02 -0.18
CA TRP A 13 -4.68 2.59 -0.84
C TRP A 13 -4.77 2.89 -2.32
N VAL A 14 -3.71 3.48 -2.86
CA VAL A 14 -3.62 3.93 -4.25
C VAL A 14 -2.37 3.35 -4.88
N GLY A 15 -2.55 2.45 -5.84
CA GLY A 15 -1.47 1.88 -6.64
C GLY A 15 -1.14 2.78 -7.81
N THR A 16 0.15 3.04 -8.00
CA THR A 16 0.67 3.91 -9.05
C THR A 16 1.73 3.17 -9.87
N GLY A 17 2.28 3.82 -10.89
CA GLY A 17 3.46 3.31 -11.60
C GLY A 17 4.79 3.48 -10.85
N SER A 18 4.79 4.01 -9.63
CA SER A 18 6.01 4.25 -8.85
C SER A 18 5.78 4.08 -7.35
N GLY A 19 5.09 2.99 -7.00
CA GLY A 19 4.78 2.58 -5.63
C GLY A 19 3.32 2.78 -5.24
N VAL A 20 3.07 2.83 -3.94
CA VAL A 20 1.76 2.95 -3.32
C VAL A 20 1.65 4.26 -2.54
N ALA A 21 0.52 4.94 -2.64
CA ALA A 21 0.14 6.00 -1.71
C ALA A 21 -0.97 5.50 -0.78
N HIS A 22 -0.86 5.79 0.50
CA HIS A 22 -1.78 5.36 1.54
C HIS A 22 -2.30 6.56 2.31
N LEU A 23 -3.60 6.76 2.29
CA LEU A 23 -4.30 7.74 3.11
C LEU A 23 -4.90 7.06 4.35
N ARG A 24 -4.49 7.55 5.52
CA ARG A 24 -5.18 7.28 6.80
C ARG A 24 -6.29 8.30 6.98
N LYS A 25 -7.54 7.87 6.77
CA LYS A 25 -8.71 8.76 6.62
C LYS A 25 -9.07 9.49 7.91
N ASP A 26 -8.78 8.89 9.05
CA ASP A 26 -9.07 9.41 10.39
C ASP A 26 -8.28 10.67 10.71
N ILE A 27 -7.01 10.71 10.32
CA ILE A 27 -6.11 11.83 10.58
C ILE A 27 -5.76 12.64 9.31
N GLY A 28 -6.20 12.19 8.14
CA GLY A 28 -5.97 12.87 6.86
C GLY A 28 -4.53 12.79 6.35
N ASP A 29 -3.74 11.82 6.82
CA ASP A 29 -2.31 11.73 6.54
C ASP A 29 -2.00 10.80 5.36
N TRP A 30 -1.05 11.21 4.53
CA TRP A 30 -0.62 10.48 3.34
C TRP A 30 0.80 9.96 3.50
N ILE A 31 0.98 8.66 3.25
CA ILE A 31 2.27 7.98 3.29
C ILE A 31 2.53 7.35 1.93
N LYS A 32 3.76 7.46 1.43
CA LYS A 32 4.22 6.76 0.23
C LYS A 32 5.01 5.52 0.63
N TYR A 33 4.79 4.42 -0.10
CA TYR A 33 5.60 3.21 -0.06
C TYR A 33 6.20 2.93 -1.42
N ASP A 34 7.50 2.65 -1.46
CA ASP A 34 8.20 2.20 -2.65
C ASP A 34 9.12 0.99 -2.36
N LYS A 35 10.02 0.65 -3.29
CA LYS A 35 10.93 -0.50 -3.13
C LYS A 35 11.82 -0.39 -1.90
N ARG A 36 12.11 0.83 -1.43
CA ARG A 36 12.93 1.08 -0.24
C ARG A 36 12.20 0.69 1.05
N ASP A 37 10.87 0.70 1.00
CA ASP A 37 9.99 0.32 2.12
C ASP A 37 9.60 -1.17 2.08
N GLY A 38 10.12 -1.94 1.11
CA GLY A 38 9.90 -3.38 0.99
C GLY A 38 8.90 -3.81 -0.08
N LEU A 39 8.42 -2.91 -0.95
CA LEU A 39 7.72 -3.34 -2.17
C LEU A 39 8.69 -4.06 -3.11
N ILE A 40 8.27 -5.21 -3.65
CA ILE A 40 9.11 -5.97 -4.57
C ILE A 40 9.19 -5.34 -5.97
N GLY A 41 8.14 -4.65 -6.43
CA GLY A 41 8.10 -3.94 -7.72
C GLY A 41 7.58 -2.52 -7.61
N GLU A 42 7.80 -1.70 -8.63
CA GLU A 42 7.40 -0.29 -8.65
C GLU A 42 5.99 -0.08 -9.21
N GLU A 43 5.58 -0.89 -10.18
CA GLU A 43 4.27 -0.75 -10.81
C GLU A 43 3.22 -1.57 -10.07
N VAL A 44 2.30 -0.89 -9.39
CA VAL A 44 1.25 -1.55 -8.61
C VAL A 44 -0.01 -1.68 -9.45
N ASN A 45 -0.41 -2.92 -9.74
CA ASN A 45 -1.52 -3.25 -10.63
C ASN A 45 -2.71 -3.90 -9.91
N ALA A 46 -2.51 -4.44 -8.71
CA ALA A 46 -3.58 -5.00 -7.88
C ALA A 46 -3.40 -4.68 -6.40
N ILE A 47 -4.49 -4.45 -5.69
CA ILE A 47 -4.50 -4.24 -4.24
C ILE A 47 -5.64 -5.06 -3.62
N VAL A 48 -5.33 -5.83 -2.59
CA VAL A 48 -6.32 -6.57 -1.80
C VAL A 48 -6.11 -6.27 -0.32
N ILE A 49 -7.15 -5.77 0.35
CA ILE A 49 -7.18 -5.59 1.81
C ILE A 49 -7.71 -6.89 2.41
N HIS A 50 -6.99 -7.48 3.36
CA HIS A 50 -7.36 -8.74 4.00
C HIS A 50 -6.98 -8.74 5.48
N GLY A 51 -7.96 -8.45 6.34
CA GLY A 51 -7.73 -8.28 7.78
C GLY A 51 -6.73 -7.14 8.00
N ASP A 52 -5.68 -7.43 8.76
CA ASP A 52 -4.62 -6.44 9.02
C ASP A 52 -3.55 -6.35 7.92
N TYR A 53 -3.64 -7.19 6.89
CA TYR A 53 -2.68 -7.22 5.79
C TYR A 53 -3.22 -6.53 4.55
N VAL A 54 -2.30 -5.98 3.76
CA VAL A 54 -2.58 -5.52 2.40
C VAL A 54 -1.63 -6.22 1.44
N PHE A 55 -2.19 -6.77 0.37
CA PHE A 55 -1.42 -7.40 -0.69
C PHE A 55 -1.33 -6.47 -1.88
N PHE A 56 -0.11 -6.25 -2.36
CA PHE A 56 0.19 -5.46 -3.55
C PHE A 56 0.69 -6.40 -4.65
N GLY A 57 -0.11 -6.57 -5.69
CA GLY A 57 0.33 -7.20 -6.93
C GLY A 57 1.11 -6.19 -7.76
N THR A 58 2.39 -6.45 -7.96
CA THR A 58 3.32 -5.60 -8.71
C THR A 58 3.78 -6.29 -9.99
N ASP A 59 4.55 -5.56 -10.80
CA ASP A 59 5.27 -6.08 -11.97
C ASP A 59 6.36 -7.12 -11.65
N GLU A 60 6.84 -7.16 -10.40
CA GLU A 60 7.87 -8.11 -9.94
C GLU A 60 7.32 -9.21 -9.01
N GLY A 61 6.00 -9.29 -8.79
CA GLY A 61 5.37 -10.34 -7.97
C GLY A 61 4.33 -9.80 -7.00
N VAL A 62 4.22 -10.41 -5.80
CA VAL A 62 3.26 -10.00 -4.77
C VAL A 62 3.99 -9.64 -3.49
N THR A 63 3.75 -8.44 -2.96
CA THR A 63 4.19 -8.03 -1.63
C THR A 63 3.03 -8.13 -0.65
N ARG A 64 3.24 -8.78 0.51
CA ARG A 64 2.31 -8.75 1.65
C ARG A 64 2.82 -7.75 2.68
N PHE A 65 1.99 -6.76 3.01
CA PHE A 65 2.33 -5.65 3.89
C PHE A 65 1.50 -5.71 5.18
N TYR A 66 2.17 -5.56 6.33
CA TYR A 66 1.53 -5.34 7.63
C TYR A 66 1.77 -3.86 8.01
N TRP A 67 0.83 -3.00 7.62
CA TRP A 67 1.06 -1.55 7.62
C TRP A 67 0.90 -0.89 8.99
N ASN A 68 0.13 -1.52 9.88
CA ASN A 68 -0.17 -1.07 11.24
C ASN A 68 0.60 -1.87 12.30
N ASP A 69 1.77 -2.40 11.94
CA ASP A 69 2.61 -3.13 12.89
C ASP A 69 3.03 -2.21 14.05
N PRO A 70 2.60 -2.49 15.29
CA PRO A 70 2.94 -1.65 16.43
C PRO A 70 4.43 -1.68 16.78
N PHE A 71 5.21 -2.59 16.20
CA PHE A 71 6.65 -2.73 16.42
C PHE A 71 7.50 -2.12 15.30
N LEU A 72 6.91 -1.71 14.18
CA LEU A 72 7.60 -0.92 13.16
C LEU A 72 7.69 0.54 13.62
N VAL A 73 8.77 0.87 14.32
CA VAL A 73 9.12 2.27 14.59
C VAL A 73 9.52 2.91 13.26
N ARG A 74 8.77 3.93 12.85
CA ARG A 74 9.10 4.79 11.69
C ARG A 74 9.53 6.17 12.14
#